data_AF-A0A7X5DAF6-F1
#
_entry.id   AF-A0A7X5DAF6-F1
#
_cell.length_a   1.000
_cell.length_b   1.000
_cell.length_c   1.000
_cell.angle_alpha   90.00
_cell.angle_beta   90.00
_cell.angle_gamma   90.00
#
_symmetry.space_group_name_H-M   'P 1'
#
loop_
_entity.id
_entity.type
_entity.pdbx_description
1 polymer ?
#
loop_
_entity_poly.entity_id
_entity_poly.type
_entity_poly.pdbx_seq_one_letter_code
_entity_poly.pdbx_strand_id
1 'polypeptide(L)'
;MHRKSVFARCDSCVSACPSHAIHREGEAAVPRFDAALCLHCGTCLSACPFEAFRATNFSERRALKRMGGQGPVRVRCWLPHGELSALASPTDTYQMAVCLAALTPAALFSMACERECTLVTDRCEACALYRTVGPVLRGNTERARALLGDWHRAENLIDSGGIAFS
;
A
#
# COMPACT_ATOMS: atom_id res chain seq x y z
N MET A 1 -13.41 23.48 3.85
CA MET A 1 -12.35 24.29 3.22
C MET A 1 -11.05 24.09 4.01
N HIS A 2 -10.28 23.05 3.71
CA HIS A 2 -9.00 22.79 4.37
C HIS A 2 -7.93 23.73 3.81
N ARG A 3 -7.79 24.91 4.43
CA ARG A 3 -6.65 25.80 4.21
C ARG A 3 -5.39 25.05 4.66
N LYS A 4 -4.44 24.79 3.74
CA LYS A 4 -3.12 24.24 4.09
C LYS A 4 -2.53 25.14 5.18
N SER A 5 -2.49 24.66 6.42
CA SER A 5 -1.87 25.40 7.51
C SER A 5 -0.37 25.44 7.24
N VAL A 6 0.16 26.62 6.95
CA VAL A 6 1.60 26.86 6.72
C VAL A 6 2.43 26.56 7.99
N PHE A 7 1.77 26.47 9.15
CA PHE A 7 2.40 26.21 10.44
C PHE A 7 2.48 24.73 10.82
N ALA A 8 1.75 23.84 10.13
CA ALA A 8 1.78 22.41 10.43
C ALA A 8 2.98 21.75 9.74
N ARG A 9 4.11 21.63 10.45
CA ARG A 9 5.24 20.80 10.02
C ARG A 9 4.90 19.33 10.31
N CYS A 10 4.83 18.51 9.27
CA CYS A 10 4.61 17.08 9.36
C CYS A 10 5.69 16.37 8.52
N ASP A 11 6.33 15.36 9.12
CA ASP A 11 7.41 14.58 8.49
C ASP A 11 7.02 13.13 8.20
N SER A 12 5.73 12.76 8.33
CA SER A 12 5.28 11.38 8.12
C SER A 12 5.69 10.82 6.75
N CYS A 13 5.66 11.64 5.70
CA CYS A 13 6.09 11.25 4.36
C CYS A 13 7.61 11.08 4.23
N VAL A 14 8.40 11.86 4.99
CA VAL A 14 9.86 11.76 5.05
C VAL A 14 10.23 10.45 5.75
N SER A 15 9.66 10.20 6.94
CA SER A 15 9.90 8.99 7.72
C SER A 15 9.45 7.71 7.01
N ALA A 16 8.39 7.79 6.19
CA ALA A 16 7.86 6.65 5.45
C ALA A 16 8.64 6.34 4.15
N CYS A 17 9.52 7.22 3.68
CA CYS A 17 10.20 7.07 2.39
C CYS A 17 11.48 6.21 2.54
N PRO A 18 11.50 4.95 2.05
CA PRO A 18 12.63 4.05 2.27
C PRO A 18 13.90 4.45 1.51
N SER A 19 13.77 5.25 0.45
CA SER A 19 14.89 5.68 -0.39
C SER A 19 15.34 7.12 -0.14
N HIS A 20 14.72 7.81 0.84
CA HIS A 20 14.96 9.23 1.10
C HIS A 20 14.69 10.15 -0.10
N ALA A 21 13.91 9.68 -1.09
CA ALA A 21 13.39 10.50 -2.18
C ALA A 21 12.57 11.69 -1.66
N ILE A 22 11.98 11.57 -0.47
CA ILE A 22 11.36 12.68 0.25
C ILE A 22 12.23 13.03 1.45
N HIS A 23 12.73 14.27 1.49
CA HIS A 23 13.61 14.75 2.55
C HIS A 23 13.36 16.24 2.85
N ARG A 24 13.89 16.72 3.98
CA ARG A 24 13.78 18.12 4.38
C ARG A 24 15.15 18.78 4.32
N GLU A 25 15.22 19.92 3.64
CA GLU A 25 16.41 20.77 3.61
C GLU A 25 16.26 21.87 4.67
N GLY A 26 17.03 21.79 5.76
CA GLY A 26 17.04 22.79 6.83
C GLY A 26 15.65 23.12 7.38
N GLU A 27 15.35 24.41 7.48
CA GLU A 27 14.07 24.92 8.00
C GLU A 27 12.98 25.07 6.93
N ALA A 28 13.12 24.45 5.76
CA ALA A 28 12.09 24.48 4.74
C ALA A 28 10.74 24.02 5.32
N ALA A 29 9.65 24.72 5.00
CA ALA A 29 8.31 24.40 5.47
C ALA A 29 7.76 23.12 4.81
N VAL A 30 8.11 22.90 3.54
CA VAL A 30 7.62 21.78 2.71
C VAL A 30 8.78 20.81 2.41
N PRO A 31 8.58 19.49 2.52
CA PRO A 31 9.58 18.50 2.09
C PRO A 31 9.89 18.60 0.58
N ARG A 32 11.14 18.33 0.22
CA ARG A 32 11.61 18.18 -1.16
C ARG A 32 11.32 16.77 -1.65
N PHE A 33 11.16 16.63 -2.97
CA PHE A 33 10.99 15.34 -3.63
C PHE A 33 12.00 15.19 -4.78
N ASP A 34 12.79 14.11 -4.72
CA ASP A 34 13.72 13.69 -5.77
C ASP A 34 13.14 12.47 -6.49
N ALA A 35 12.74 12.67 -7.74
CA ALA A 35 12.16 11.62 -8.57
C ALA A 35 13.17 10.51 -8.92
N ALA A 36 14.47 10.81 -8.99
CA ALA A 36 15.51 9.84 -9.34
C ALA A 36 15.70 8.78 -8.25
N LEU A 37 15.40 9.11 -7.00
CA LEU A 37 15.47 8.20 -5.87
C LEU A 37 14.14 7.47 -5.60
N CYS A 38 13.05 7.81 -6.29
CA CYS A 38 11.72 7.27 -5.97
C CYS A 38 11.57 5.81 -6.42
N LEU A 39 11.36 4.92 -5.45
CA LEU A 39 11.15 3.49 -5.71
C LEU A 39 9.69 3.14 -6.04
N HIS A 40 8.81 4.12 -6.23
CA HIS A 40 7.40 3.91 -6.54
C HIS A 40 6.65 3.01 -5.53
N CYS A 41 7.15 2.92 -4.29
CA CYS A 41 6.55 2.05 -3.27
C CYS A 41 5.20 2.57 -2.76
N GLY A 42 4.97 3.89 -2.76
CA GLY A 42 3.70 4.51 -2.38
C GLY A 42 3.43 4.62 -0.87
N THR A 43 4.36 4.24 0.00
CA THR A 43 4.20 4.36 1.47
C THR A 43 3.97 5.79 1.93
N CYS A 44 4.57 6.78 1.25
CA CYS A 44 4.34 8.20 1.52
C CYS A 44 2.90 8.64 1.28
N LEU A 45 2.17 7.96 0.40
CA LEU A 45 0.76 8.23 0.12
C LEU A 45 -0.12 7.75 1.26
N SER A 46 0.13 6.53 1.76
CA SER A 46 -0.58 5.98 2.93
C SER A 46 -0.24 6.72 4.22
N ALA A 47 0.99 7.23 4.37
CA ALA A 47 1.45 7.87 5.60
C ALA A 47 1.02 9.34 5.73
N CYS A 48 0.62 10.00 4.64
CA CYS A 48 0.31 11.42 4.65
C CYS A 48 -1.17 11.69 4.97
N PRO A 49 -1.50 12.23 6.16
CA PRO A 49 -2.89 12.52 6.51
C PRO A 49 -3.48 13.71 5.72
N PHE A 50 -2.63 14.47 5.02
CA PHE A 50 -3.01 15.66 4.26
C PHE A 50 -3.00 15.44 2.74
N GLU A 51 -2.76 14.20 2.27
CA GLU A 51 -2.63 13.87 0.84
C GLU A 51 -1.67 14.81 0.08
N ALA A 52 -0.53 15.14 0.68
CA ALA A 52 0.42 16.09 0.12
C ALA A 52 1.05 15.61 -1.21
N PHE A 53 1.09 14.30 -1.43
CA PHE A 53 1.64 13.65 -2.62
C PHE A 53 0.54 12.88 -3.37
N ARG A 54 0.70 12.77 -4.70
CA ARG A 54 -0.17 11.98 -5.57
C ARG A 54 0.68 11.14 -6.51
N ALA A 55 0.29 9.90 -6.74
CA ALA A 55 0.88 9.06 -7.79
C ALA A 55 0.02 9.16 -9.06
N THR A 56 0.66 9.26 -10.22
CA THR A 56 -0.02 9.39 -11.52
C THR A 56 -0.89 8.17 -11.84
N ASN A 57 -0.39 6.97 -11.49
CA ASN A 57 -1.03 5.70 -11.86
C ASN A 57 -1.62 4.94 -10.66
N PHE A 58 -1.73 5.58 -9.49
CA PHE A 58 -2.26 4.93 -8.30
C PHE A 58 -3.09 5.90 -7.44
N SER A 59 -4.28 5.42 -7.08
CA SER A 59 -5.02 5.84 -5.90
C SER A 59 -5.85 4.66 -5.43
N GLU A 60 -6.15 4.60 -4.14
CA GLU A 60 -6.95 3.51 -3.56
C GLU A 60 -8.34 3.45 -4.21
N ARG A 61 -8.97 4.62 -4.42
CA ARG A 61 -10.23 4.73 -5.16
C ARG A 61 -10.15 4.14 -6.57
N ARG A 62 -9.05 4.38 -7.30
CA ARG A 62 -8.86 3.84 -8.64
C ARG A 62 -8.64 2.32 -8.60
N ALA A 63 -7.90 1.83 -7.61
CA ALA A 63 -7.69 0.40 -7.41
C ALA A 63 -9.00 -0.33 -7.12
N LEU A 64 -9.79 0.16 -6.15
CA LEU A 64 -11.10 -0.37 -5.80
C LEU A 64 -12.05 -0.39 -6.99
N LYS A 65 -12.11 0.69 -7.78
CA LYS A 65 -12.95 0.76 -8.98
C LYS A 65 -12.54 -0.26 -10.06
N ARG A 66 -11.25 -0.54 -10.21
CA ARG A 66 -10.74 -1.48 -11.22
C ARG A 66 -10.95 -2.94 -10.82
N MET A 67 -10.87 -3.24 -9.52
CA MET A 67 -11.18 -4.57 -8.97
C MET A 67 -12.70 -4.78 -8.83
N GLY A 68 -13.51 -4.30 -9.77
CA GLY A 68 -14.96 -4.51 -9.73
C GLY A 68 -15.35 -6.01 -9.69
N GLY A 69 -16.63 -6.29 -9.49
CA GLY A 69 -17.16 -7.67 -9.41
C GLY A 69 -17.33 -8.19 -7.98
N GLN A 70 -17.92 -9.38 -7.85
CA GLN A 70 -18.20 -10.03 -6.55
C GLN A 70 -17.33 -11.26 -6.28
N GLY A 71 -16.42 -11.61 -7.21
CA GLY A 71 -15.55 -12.76 -7.06
C GLY A 71 -14.32 -12.49 -6.18
N PRO A 72 -13.63 -13.56 -5.74
CA PRO A 72 -12.34 -13.46 -5.07
C PRO A 72 -11.36 -12.69 -5.96
N VAL A 73 -10.50 -11.87 -5.34
CA VAL A 73 -9.48 -11.09 -6.04
C VAL A 73 -8.10 -11.37 -5.47
N ARG A 74 -7.10 -11.43 -6.35
CA ARG A 74 -5.68 -11.49 -5.95
C ARG A 74 -5.01 -10.17 -6.27
N VAL A 75 -4.42 -9.51 -5.28
CA VAL A 75 -3.77 -8.20 -5.45
C VAL A 75 -2.26 -8.38 -5.35
N ARG A 76 -1.56 -8.03 -6.44
CA ARG A 76 -0.09 -8.07 -6.51
C ARG A 76 0.47 -6.66 -6.42
N CYS A 77 1.67 -6.52 -5.85
CA CYS A 77 2.44 -5.29 -5.96
C CYS A 77 2.90 -5.04 -7.41
N TRP A 78 3.42 -3.84 -7.67
CA TRP A 78 3.95 -3.47 -8.98
C TRP A 78 5.21 -4.22 -9.41
N LEU A 79 6.01 -4.69 -8.44
CA LEU A 79 7.33 -5.22 -8.72
C LEU A 79 7.21 -6.64 -9.32
N PRO A 80 7.75 -6.89 -10.52
CA PRO A 80 7.64 -8.20 -11.16
C PRO A 80 8.64 -9.18 -10.52
N HIS A 81 8.16 -9.95 -9.54
CA HIS A 81 8.94 -11.03 -8.94
C HIS A 81 8.76 -12.34 -9.74
N GLY A 82 9.50 -12.52 -10.83
CA GLY A 82 9.48 -13.74 -11.66
C GLY A 82 8.70 -13.62 -12.97
N GLU A 83 8.71 -14.68 -13.79
CA GLU A 83 7.95 -14.77 -15.05
C GLU A 83 6.44 -14.68 -14.78
N LEU A 84 5.75 -13.77 -15.47
CA LEU A 84 4.30 -13.53 -15.35
C LEU A 84 3.46 -14.80 -15.59
N SER A 85 3.97 -15.73 -16.40
CA SER A 85 3.37 -17.04 -16.70
C SER A 85 3.34 -17.99 -15.50
N ALA A 86 4.38 -17.98 -14.66
CA ALA A 86 4.46 -18.79 -13.43
C ALA A 86 3.48 -18.32 -12.34
N LEU A 87 2.78 -17.22 -12.58
CA LEU A 87 1.91 -16.51 -11.65
C LEU A 87 0.46 -16.43 -12.15
N ALA A 88 0.15 -17.08 -13.28
CA ALA A 88 -1.19 -17.16 -13.84
C ALA A 88 -2.12 -17.89 -12.84
N SER A 89 -3.10 -17.16 -12.31
CA SER A 89 -4.14 -17.70 -11.43
C SER A 89 -5.47 -17.73 -12.21
N PRO A 90 -6.35 -18.72 -11.98
CA PRO A 90 -7.72 -18.70 -12.52
C PRO A 90 -8.59 -17.58 -11.92
N THR A 91 -8.07 -16.89 -10.90
CA THR A 91 -8.72 -15.77 -10.20
C THR A 91 -8.36 -14.42 -10.81
N ASP A 92 -9.28 -13.45 -10.76
CA ASP A 92 -9.01 -12.06 -11.14
C ASP A 92 -7.80 -11.52 -10.38
N THR A 93 -6.69 -11.39 -11.10
CA THR A 93 -5.42 -10.92 -10.55
C THR A 93 -5.23 -9.46 -10.92
N TYR A 94 -5.16 -8.60 -9.93
CA TYR A 94 -4.97 -7.17 -10.09
C TYR A 94 -3.54 -6.77 -9.70
N GLN A 95 -2.81 -6.21 -10.66
CA GLN A 95 -1.47 -5.67 -10.41
C GLN A 95 -1.56 -4.19 -10.06
N MET A 96 -1.07 -3.85 -8.86
CA MET A 96 -0.94 -2.49 -8.40
C MET A 96 0.17 -1.76 -9.16
N ALA A 97 0.06 -0.44 -9.28
CA ALA A 97 1.15 0.41 -9.77
C ALA A 97 2.14 0.83 -8.66
N VAL A 98 1.94 0.34 -7.43
CA VAL A 98 2.75 0.63 -6.23
C VAL A 98 2.89 -0.63 -5.38
N CYS A 99 3.62 -0.54 -4.25
CA CYS A 99 3.73 -1.65 -3.30
C CYS A 99 2.39 -1.88 -2.59
N LEU A 100 2.13 -3.10 -2.12
CA LEU A 100 0.98 -3.38 -1.26
C LEU A 100 1.03 -2.56 0.05
N ALA A 101 2.23 -2.20 0.52
CA ALA A 101 2.43 -1.32 1.67
C ALA A 101 1.86 0.11 1.48
N ALA A 102 1.49 0.49 0.26
CA ALA A 102 0.80 1.76 -0.01
C ALA A 102 -0.70 1.73 0.29
N LEU A 103 -1.27 0.55 0.54
CA LEU A 103 -2.69 0.40 0.87
C LEU A 103 -2.90 0.73 2.35
N THR A 104 -3.80 1.68 2.62
CA THR A 104 -4.24 2.04 3.96
C THR A 104 -5.13 0.93 4.55
N PRO A 105 -5.32 0.92 5.89
CA PRO A 105 -6.26 0.00 6.52
C PRO A 105 -7.68 0.09 5.95
N ALA A 106 -8.14 1.30 5.61
CA ALA A 106 -9.46 1.53 5.05
C ALA A 106 -9.61 0.96 3.63
N ALA A 107 -8.57 1.06 2.80
CA ALA A 107 -8.58 0.44 1.48
C ALA A 107 -8.57 -1.09 1.59
N LEU A 108 -7.72 -1.66 2.45
CA LEU A 108 -7.68 -3.11 2.69
C LEU A 108 -9.02 -3.64 3.21
N PHE A 109 -9.62 -2.96 4.18
CA PHE A 109 -10.99 -3.24 4.64
C PHE A 109 -11.97 -3.20 3.45
N SER A 110 -11.95 -2.12 2.66
CA SER A 110 -12.86 -1.97 1.52
C SER A 110 -12.67 -3.06 0.45
N MET A 111 -11.45 -3.56 0.27
CA MET A 111 -11.16 -4.66 -0.67
C MET A 111 -11.70 -6.00 -0.18
N ALA A 112 -11.65 -6.27 1.13
CA ALA A 112 -11.99 -7.54 1.75
C ALA A 112 -13.37 -7.57 2.43
N CYS A 113 -14.07 -6.43 2.49
CA CYS A 113 -15.32 -6.34 3.22
C CYS A 113 -16.37 -7.29 2.63
N GLU A 114 -16.49 -7.39 1.31
CA GLU A 114 -17.57 -8.17 0.66
C GLU A 114 -17.08 -9.37 -0.18
N ARG A 115 -15.79 -9.70 -0.11
CA ARG A 115 -15.17 -10.77 -0.92
C ARG A 115 -13.85 -11.20 -0.31
N GLU A 116 -13.35 -12.36 -0.72
CA GLU A 116 -11.96 -12.72 -0.47
C GLU A 116 -11.00 -11.81 -1.26
N CYS A 117 -10.03 -11.23 -0.55
CA CYS A 117 -8.95 -10.44 -1.09
C CYS A 117 -7.63 -11.07 -0.66
N THR A 118 -6.94 -11.70 -1.60
CA THR A 118 -5.61 -12.26 -1.35
C THR A 118 -4.53 -11.25 -1.70
N LEU A 119 -3.76 -10.83 -0.70
CA LEU A 119 -2.51 -10.12 -0.90
C LEU A 119 -1.43 -11.11 -1.35
N VAL A 120 -0.85 -10.84 -2.51
CA VAL A 120 0.19 -11.71 -3.05
C VAL A 120 1.56 -11.29 -2.55
N THR A 121 2.10 -12.05 -1.60
CA THR A 121 3.34 -11.70 -0.88
C THR A 121 4.39 -12.83 -0.87
N ASP A 122 4.11 -13.92 -1.58
CA ASP A 122 5.00 -15.07 -1.86
C ASP A 122 6.49 -14.73 -2.09
N ARG A 123 6.80 -13.53 -2.60
CA ARG A 123 8.16 -13.07 -2.92
C ARG A 123 8.65 -11.88 -2.10
N CYS A 124 7.87 -11.44 -1.11
CA CYS A 124 8.20 -10.23 -0.36
C CYS A 124 9.39 -10.43 0.60
N GLU A 125 9.61 -11.60 1.22
CA GLU A 125 10.82 -11.80 2.06
C GLU A 125 12.13 -11.59 1.29
N ALA A 126 12.14 -11.98 0.02
CA ALA A 126 13.28 -11.78 -0.89
C ALA A 126 13.27 -10.39 -1.57
N CYS A 127 12.25 -9.56 -1.32
CA CYS A 127 12.10 -8.26 -1.97
C CYS A 127 12.99 -7.20 -1.30
N ALA A 128 13.77 -6.50 -2.12
CA ALA A 128 14.64 -5.42 -1.65
C ALA A 128 13.88 -4.29 -0.93
N LEU A 129 12.62 -4.04 -1.29
CA LEU A 129 11.78 -3.04 -0.63
C LEU A 129 11.21 -3.52 0.70
N TYR A 130 10.87 -4.81 0.81
CA TYR A 130 10.09 -5.33 1.92
C TYR A 130 10.80 -5.21 3.27
N ARG A 131 12.14 -5.30 3.31
CA ARG A 131 12.91 -5.06 4.53
C ARG A 131 12.59 -3.73 5.20
N THR A 132 12.30 -2.69 4.42
CA THR A 132 11.98 -1.36 4.94
C THR A 132 10.48 -1.11 5.01
N VAL A 133 9.70 -1.55 4.01
CA VAL A 133 8.25 -1.26 3.95
C VAL A 133 7.36 -2.32 4.62
N GLY A 134 7.92 -3.47 4.99
CA GLY A 134 7.21 -4.61 5.57
C GLY A 134 6.45 -4.27 6.86
N PRO A 135 7.04 -3.53 7.82
CA PRO A 135 6.31 -3.10 9.02
C PRO A 135 5.06 -2.27 8.71
N VAL A 136 5.09 -1.44 7.66
CA VAL A 136 3.93 -0.64 7.22
C VAL A 136 2.85 -1.55 6.65
N LEU A 137 3.22 -2.51 5.79
CA LEU A 137 2.29 -3.50 5.26
C LEU A 137 1.62 -4.29 6.40
N ARG A 138 2.41 -4.86 7.31
CA ARG A 138 1.88 -5.63 8.46
C ARG A 138 0.92 -4.79 9.31
N GLY A 139 1.36 -3.61 9.74
CA GLY A 139 0.54 -2.75 10.59
C GLY A 139 -0.76 -2.28 9.91
N ASN A 140 -0.73 -1.98 8.60
CA ASN A 140 -1.95 -1.63 7.88
C ASN A 140 -2.92 -2.80 7.76
N THR A 141 -2.38 -3.99 7.54
CA THR A 141 -3.16 -5.22 7.34
C THR A 141 -3.75 -5.73 8.66
N GLU A 142 -3.01 -5.65 9.77
CA GLU A 142 -3.51 -5.94 11.13
C GLU A 142 -4.69 -5.04 11.50
N ARG A 143 -4.56 -3.72 11.27
CA ARG A 143 -5.64 -2.76 11.52
C ARG A 143 -6.87 -3.05 10.66
N ALA A 144 -6.67 -3.40 9.39
CA ALA A 144 -7.76 -3.78 8.50
C ALA A 144 -8.45 -5.06 8.98
N ARG A 145 -7.70 -6.07 9.42
CA ARG A 145 -8.26 -7.31 9.98
C ARG A 145 -9.00 -7.10 11.28
N ALA A 146 -8.52 -6.22 12.16
CA ALA A 146 -9.26 -5.86 13.36
C ALA A 146 -10.64 -5.29 12.98
N LEU A 147 -10.68 -4.33 12.04
CA LEU A 147 -11.94 -3.76 11.53
C LEU A 147 -12.84 -4.81 10.84
N LEU A 148 -12.26 -5.74 10.08
CA LEU A 148 -13.03 -6.84 9.47
C LEU A 148 -13.52 -7.84 10.51
N GLY A 149 -12.76 -8.04 11.59
CA GLY A 149 -13.07 -8.93 12.70
C GLY A 149 -14.34 -8.52 13.43
N ASP A 150 -14.57 -7.21 13.59
CA ASP A 150 -15.82 -6.65 14.13
C ASP A 150 -17.06 -7.07 13.32
N TRP A 151 -16.88 -7.52 12.07
CA TRP A 151 -17.92 -8.00 11.15
C TRP A 151 -17.85 -9.51 10.88
N HIS A 152 -17.00 -10.26 11.59
CA HIS A 152 -16.71 -11.68 11.32
C HIS A 152 -16.24 -11.95 9.88
N ARG A 153 -15.33 -11.11 9.37
CA ARG A 153 -14.78 -11.20 7.99
C ARG A 153 -13.26 -11.10 7.95
N ALA A 154 -12.57 -11.33 9.06
CA ALA A 154 -11.11 -11.20 9.11
C ALA A 154 -10.42 -12.21 8.17
N GLU A 155 -11.04 -13.36 7.92
CA GLU A 155 -10.62 -14.40 6.98
C GLU A 155 -10.65 -13.96 5.52
N ASN A 156 -11.43 -12.93 5.17
CA ASN A 156 -11.50 -12.43 3.80
C ASN A 156 -10.19 -11.78 3.36
N LEU A 157 -9.37 -11.27 4.29
CA LEU A 157 -8.08 -10.65 3.97
C LEU A 157 -6.96 -11.67 4.14
N ILE A 158 -6.61 -12.31 3.03
CA ILE A 158 -5.70 -13.46 2.98
C ILE A 158 -4.30 -12.98 2.61
N ASP A 159 -3.29 -13.55 3.26
CA ASP A 159 -1.90 -13.43 2.83
C ASP A 159 -1.42 -14.74 2.24
N SER A 160 -0.97 -14.72 0.99
CA SER A 160 -0.48 -15.92 0.30
C SER A 160 0.94 -16.33 0.69
N GLY A 161 1.77 -15.40 1.18
CA GLY A 161 3.17 -15.66 1.53
C GLY A 161 3.41 -15.96 3.01
N GLY A 162 2.41 -15.74 3.87
CA GLY A 162 2.52 -15.96 5.31
C GLY A 162 3.43 -14.97 6.04
N ILE A 163 3.69 -13.80 5.46
CA ILE A 163 4.60 -12.78 6.00
C ILE A 163 3.84 -11.63 6.68
N ALA A 164 2.56 -11.50 6.37
CA ALA A 164 1.58 -10.73 7.10
C ALA A 164 0.73 -11.74 7.89
N PHE A 165 0.45 -11.41 9.16
CA PHE A 165 -0.32 -12.20 10.13
C PHE A 165 0.45 -13.14 11.08
N SER A 166 1.67 -12.74 11.47
CA SER A 166 2.37 -13.24 12.67
C SER A 166 3.01 -12.09 13.45
#